data_AF-A0A8T4PIX6-F1
#
_entry.id   AF-A0A8T4PIX6-F1
#
_cell.length_a   1.000
_cell.length_b   1.000
_cell.length_c   1.000
_cell.angle_alpha   90.00
_cell.angle_beta   90.00
_cell.angle_gamma   90.00
#
_symmetry.space_group_name_H-M   'P 1'
#
loop_
_entity.id
_entity.type
_entity.pdbx_description
1 polymer ?
#
loop_
_entity_poly.entity_id
_entity_poly.type
_entity_poly.pdbx_seq_one_letter_code
_entity_poly.pdbx_strand_id
1 'polypeptide(L)'
;MKNKILFYAMLFVLLMHLSSIVFAQEDDDLEIFGLEAEKLLNLGSGMLATALLIFTLAAYKRTKKERLVYVSAAFALFAVKGFLTSIELLSIDWSWVDPVASLLNFGILLAFFAGIIKK
;
A
#
# COMPACT_ATOMS: atom_id res chain seq x y z
N MET A 1 -34.96 3.92 1.60
CA MET A 1 -33.81 2.98 1.59
C MET A 1 -33.49 2.45 0.19
N LYS A 2 -34.49 2.07 -0.63
CA LYS A 2 -34.30 1.57 -2.00
C LYS A 2 -33.41 2.45 -2.91
N ASN A 3 -33.58 3.78 -2.86
CA ASN A 3 -32.79 4.71 -3.69
C ASN A 3 -31.32 4.80 -3.27
N LYS A 4 -30.99 4.57 -2.00
CA LYS A 4 -29.59 4.58 -1.53
C LYS A 4 -28.84 3.34 -2.04
N ILE A 5 -29.49 2.18 -2.02
CA ILE A 5 -28.93 0.93 -2.55
C ILE A 5 -28.71 1.04 -4.06
N LEU A 6 -29.67 1.63 -4.78
CA LEU A 6 -29.56 1.85 -6.22
C LEU A 6 -28.43 2.83 -6.56
N PHE A 7 -28.22 3.86 -5.73
CA PHE A 7 -27.08 4.77 -5.85
C PHE A 7 -25.73 4.08 -5.62
N TYR A 8 -25.60 3.25 -4.58
CA TYR A 8 -24.35 2.50 -4.34
C TYR A 8 -24.08 1.47 -5.43
N ALA A 9 -25.11 0.81 -5.96
CA ALA A 9 -24.97 -0.12 -7.08
C ALA A 9 -24.52 0.61 -8.36
N MET A 10 -25.08 1.79 -8.63
CA MET A 10 -24.68 2.62 -9.79
C MET A 10 -23.25 3.15 -9.65
N LEU A 11 -22.86 3.57 -8.45
CA LEU A 11 -21.49 3.99 -8.14
C LEU A 11 -20.50 2.82 -8.32
N PHE A 12 -20.86 1.62 -7.90
CA PHE A 12 -20.04 0.42 -8.04
C PHE A 12 -19.84 0.04 -9.52
N VAL A 13 -20.91 0.08 -10.33
CA VAL A 13 -20.83 -0.17 -11.77
C VAL A 13 -19.98 0.89 -12.48
N LEU A 14 -20.10 2.16 -12.09
CA LEU A 14 -19.25 3.25 -12.59
C LEU A 14 -17.76 3.03 -12.27
N LEU A 15 -17.46 2.60 -11.04
CA LEU A 15 -16.09 2.28 -10.61
C LEU A 15 -15.49 1.10 -11.38
N MET A 16 -16.31 0.10 -11.74
CA MET A 16 -15.86 -1.03 -12.59
C MET A 16 -15.66 -0.64 -14.06
N HIS A 17 -16.33 0.40 -14.55
CA HIS A 17 -16.10 0.90 -15.91
C HIS A 17 -14.86 1.79 -15.98
N LEU A 18 -14.51 2.49 -14.89
CA LEU A 18 -13.26 3.24 -14.79
C LEU A 18 -12.01 2.34 -14.83
N SER A 19 -12.09 1.08 -14.34
CA SER A 19 -10.97 0.14 -14.45
C SER A 19 -10.74 -0.36 -15.88
N SER A 20 -11.74 -0.26 -16.78
CA SER A 20 -11.60 -0.65 -18.18
C SER A 20 -10.97 0.44 -19.06
N ILE A 21 -10.81 1.67 -18.55
CA ILE A 21 -10.15 2.79 -19.24
C ILE A 21 -8.63 2.79 -18.98
N VAL A 22 -8.12 1.88 -18.16
CA VAL A 22 -6.69 1.56 -18.13
C VAL A 22 -6.40 0.74 -19.39
N PHE A 23 -6.26 1.46 -20.52
CA PHE A 23 -5.58 0.95 -21.69
C PHE A 23 -4.22 0.41 -21.21
N ALA A 24 -3.93 -0.85 -21.55
CA ALA A 24 -2.58 -1.38 -21.49
C ALA A 24 -1.76 -0.62 -22.53
N GLN A 25 -1.26 0.54 -22.14
CA GLN A 25 -0.23 1.27 -22.85
C GLN A 25 1.07 0.58 -22.44
N GLU A 26 1.75 -0.06 -23.39
CA GLU A 26 3.20 -0.32 -23.31
C GLU A 26 3.88 1.05 -23.32
N ASP A 27 3.70 1.83 -22.26
CA ASP A 27 4.53 3.00 -22.02
C ASP A 27 5.89 2.48 -21.60
N ASP A 28 6.94 2.94 -22.28
CA ASP A 28 8.30 2.91 -21.74
C ASP A 28 8.19 3.28 -20.26
N ASP A 29 8.45 2.30 -19.39
CA ASP A 29 8.45 2.54 -17.95
C ASP A 29 9.30 3.78 -17.70
N LEU A 30 8.76 4.73 -16.93
CA LEU A 30 9.42 6.03 -16.79
C LEU A 30 10.78 5.83 -16.11
N GLU A 31 11.84 5.77 -16.91
CA GLU A 31 13.20 5.58 -16.41
C GLU A 31 13.78 6.92 -15.96
N ILE A 32 14.14 7.01 -14.68
CA ILE A 32 14.86 8.16 -14.13
C ILE A 32 16.24 7.65 -13.71
N PHE A 33 17.30 8.15 -14.37
CA PHE A 33 18.68 7.68 -14.20
C PHE A 33 18.90 6.20 -14.58
N GLY A 34 18.13 5.65 -15.53
CA GLY A 34 18.22 4.24 -15.94
C GLY A 34 17.68 3.26 -14.89
N LEU A 35 16.85 3.76 -13.96
CA LEU A 35 16.09 2.97 -13.01
C LEU A 35 14.62 3.29 -13.18
N GLU A 36 13.77 2.27 -13.13
CA GLU A 36 12.32 2.45 -13.17
C GLU A 36 11.86 3.34 -12.00
N ALA A 37 11.22 4.47 -12.33
CA ALA A 37 10.81 5.46 -11.35
C ALA A 37 9.83 4.89 -10.32
N GLU A 38 8.97 3.95 -10.72
CA GLU A 38 8.05 3.27 -9.81
C GLU A 38 8.81 2.54 -8.69
N LYS A 39 9.86 1.79 -9.04
CA LYS A 39 10.67 1.04 -8.09
C LYS A 39 11.44 1.97 -7.16
N LEU A 40 11.99 3.08 -7.66
CA LEU A 40 12.61 4.12 -6.84
C LEU A 40 11.62 4.76 -5.86
N LEU A 41 10.41 5.03 -6.31
CA LEU A 41 9.36 5.61 -5.47
C LEU A 41 8.91 4.60 -4.41
N ASN A 42 8.80 3.33 -4.76
CA ASN A 42 8.52 2.24 -3.82
C ASN A 42 9.60 2.15 -2.73
N LEU A 43 10.89 2.25 -3.08
CA LEU A 43 12.00 2.30 -2.12
C LEU A 43 11.85 3.49 -1.17
N GLY A 44 11.67 4.69 -1.71
CA GLY A 44 11.51 5.91 -0.93
C GLY A 44 10.30 5.84 0.01
N SER A 45 9.19 5.27 -0.48
CA SER A 45 7.98 5.07 0.32
C SER A 45 8.21 4.06 1.45
N GLY A 46 8.98 3.00 1.22
CA GLY A 46 9.38 2.02 2.25
C GLY A 46 10.26 2.63 3.33
N MET A 47 11.21 3.48 2.96
CA MET A 47 12.03 4.26 3.92
C MET A 47 11.16 5.21 4.75
N LEU A 48 10.25 5.93 4.11
CA LEU A 48 9.31 6.83 4.80
C LEU A 48 8.43 6.05 5.79
N ALA A 49 7.89 4.91 5.38
CA ALA A 49 7.09 4.06 6.25
C ALA A 49 7.89 3.52 7.44
N THR A 50 9.18 3.23 7.26
CA THR A 50 10.08 2.86 8.35
C THR A 50 10.25 4.00 9.36
N ALA A 51 10.42 5.23 8.89
CA ALA A 51 10.47 6.40 9.78
C ALA A 51 9.14 6.61 10.53
N LEU A 52 8.01 6.48 9.83
CA LEU A 52 6.68 6.57 10.44
C LEU A 52 6.43 5.45 11.45
N LEU A 53 6.91 4.23 11.20
CA LEU A 53 6.86 3.12 12.14
C LEU A 53 7.58 3.51 13.44
N ILE A 54 8.80 4.05 13.35
CA ILE A 54 9.58 4.47 14.53
C ILE A 54 8.83 5.56 15.31
N PHE A 55 8.31 6.58 14.63
CA PHE A 55 7.53 7.64 15.28
C PHE A 55 6.24 7.11 15.92
N THR A 56 5.54 6.18 15.26
CA THR A 56 4.29 5.59 15.77
C THR A 56 4.56 4.72 16.99
N LEU A 57 5.64 3.94 16.98
CA LEU A 57 6.08 3.16 18.15
C LEU A 57 6.48 4.07 19.32
N ALA A 58 7.19 5.16 19.05
CA ALA A 58 7.52 6.15 20.07
C ALA A 58 6.26 6.81 20.67
N ALA A 59 5.27 7.15 19.82
CA ALA A 59 3.99 7.67 20.26
C ALA A 59 3.17 6.63 21.06
N TYR A 60 3.23 5.35 20.65
CA TYR A 60 2.59 4.25 21.37
C TYR A 60 3.20 4.09 22.77
N LYS A 61 4.53 4.13 22.89
CA LYS A 61 5.22 4.05 24.19
C LYS A 61 4.77 5.15 25.16
N ARG A 62 4.42 6.34 24.64
CA ARG A 62 3.96 7.48 25.45
C ARG A 62 2.47 7.43 25.78
N THR A 63 1.63 7.03 24.83
CA THR A 63 0.16 7.15 24.96
C THR A 63 -0.55 5.83 25.29
N LYS A 64 0.11 4.68 25.07
CA LYS A 64 -0.41 3.32 25.26
C LYS A 64 -1.76 3.04 24.58
N LYS A 65 -2.10 3.79 23.53
CA LYS A 65 -3.35 3.58 22.78
C LYS A 65 -3.23 2.36 21.87
N GLU A 66 -4.12 1.38 22.01
CA GLU A 66 -4.13 0.16 21.21
C GLU A 66 -4.17 0.45 19.70
N ARG A 67 -4.89 1.50 19.29
CA ARG A 67 -4.92 1.99 17.90
C ARG A 67 -3.54 2.12 17.25
N LEU A 68 -2.55 2.63 18.00
CA LEU A 68 -1.23 2.88 17.45
C LEU A 68 -0.44 1.60 17.17
N VAL A 69 -0.77 0.48 17.82
CA VAL A 69 -0.16 -0.82 17.52
C VAL A 69 -0.54 -1.26 16.12
N TYR A 70 -1.82 -1.13 15.77
CA TYR A 70 -2.33 -1.50 14.44
C TYR A 70 -1.78 -0.59 13.35
N VAL A 71 -1.69 0.72 13.62
CA VAL A 71 -1.06 1.67 12.70
C VAL A 71 0.44 1.36 12.53
N SER A 72 1.12 0.95 13.61
CA SER A 72 2.52 0.52 13.53
C SER A 72 2.65 -0.76 12.70
N ALA A 73 1.77 -1.75 12.90
CA ALA A 73 1.75 -2.95 12.08
C ALA A 73 1.54 -2.63 10.58
N ALA A 74 0.65 -1.68 10.27
CA ALA A 74 0.44 -1.22 8.90
C ALA A 74 1.71 -0.59 8.30
N PHE A 75 2.39 0.29 9.03
CA PHE A 75 3.65 0.88 8.56
C PHE A 75 4.78 -0.14 8.44
N ALA A 76 4.83 -1.14 9.32
CA ALA A 76 5.80 -2.23 9.22
C ALA A 76 5.57 -3.06 7.96
N LEU A 77 4.33 -3.46 7.68
CA LEU A 77 3.99 -4.20 6.46
C LEU A 77 4.27 -3.37 5.20
N PHE A 78 3.99 -2.07 5.24
CA PHE A 78 4.27 -1.15 4.13
C PHE A 78 5.78 -1.00 3.89
N ALA A 79 6.59 -0.90 4.95
CA ALA A 79 8.04 -0.88 4.85
C ALA A 79 8.57 -2.17 4.22
N VAL A 80 8.13 -3.33 4.70
CA VAL A 80 8.51 -4.65 4.14
C VAL A 80 8.14 -4.74 2.66
N LYS A 81 6.93 -4.31 2.28
CA LYS A 81 6.50 -4.25 0.88
C LYS A 81 7.43 -3.37 0.05
N GLY A 82 7.70 -2.15 0.50
CA GLY A 82 8.54 -1.20 -0.22
C GLY A 82 9.96 -1.74 -0.43
N PHE A 83 10.55 -2.38 0.57
CA PHE A 83 11.84 -3.05 0.40
C PHE A 83 11.78 -4.26 -0.53
N LEU A 84 10.70 -5.06 -0.45
CA LEU A 84 10.53 -6.24 -1.27
C LEU A 84 10.45 -5.89 -2.76
N THR A 85 9.62 -4.92 -3.14
CA THR A 85 9.49 -4.49 -4.55
C THR A 85 10.71 -3.71 -5.04
N SER A 86 11.52 -3.17 -4.12
CA SER A 86 12.78 -2.51 -4.48
C SER A 86 13.92 -3.50 -4.77
N ILE A 87 13.79 -4.79 -4.42
CA ILE A 87 14.81 -5.80 -4.74
C ILE A 87 14.94 -5.97 -6.27
N GLU A 88 13.88 -5.71 -7.01
CA GLU A 88 13.89 -5.74 -8.48
C GLU A 88 14.83 -4.67 -9.08
N LEU A 89 15.17 -3.59 -8.35
CA LEU A 89 16.21 -2.63 -8.76
C LEU A 89 17.60 -3.27 -8.82
N LEU A 90 17.83 -4.36 -8.09
CA LEU A 90 19.09 -5.11 -8.11
C LEU A 90 19.16 -6.12 -9.26
N SER A 91 18.27 -6.01 -10.26
CA SER A 91 18.09 -6.96 -11.36
C SER A 91 17.71 -8.37 -10.90
N ILE A 92 17.12 -8.49 -9.71
CA ILE A 92 16.61 -9.75 -9.18
C ILE A 92 15.10 -9.74 -9.37
N ASP A 93 14.65 -10.30 -10.49
CA ASP A 93 13.23 -10.49 -10.77
C ASP A 93 12.76 -11.82 -10.19
N TRP A 94 11.88 -11.75 -9.20
CA TRP A 94 11.31 -12.89 -8.52
C TRP A 94 9.80 -12.89 -8.72
N SER A 95 9.30 -13.87 -9.46
CA SER A 95 7.86 -14.01 -9.81
C SER A 95 6.89 -14.08 -8.63
N TRP A 96 7.39 -14.26 -7.40
CA TRP A 96 6.58 -14.28 -6.19
C TRP A 96 6.48 -12.91 -5.50
N VAL A 97 7.32 -11.93 -5.86
CA VAL A 97 7.35 -10.59 -5.24
C VAL A 97 6.01 -9.88 -5.45
N ASP A 98 5.48 -9.87 -6.67
CA ASP A 98 4.20 -9.24 -6.99
C ASP A 98 2.99 -9.81 -6.22
N PRO A 99 2.77 -11.15 -6.19
CA PRO A 99 1.75 -11.75 -5.35
C PRO A 99 1.90 -11.41 -3.87
N VAL A 100 3.13 -11.42 -3.35
CA VAL A 100 3.40 -11.13 -1.93
C VAL A 100 3.19 -9.64 -1.64
N ALA A 101 3.61 -8.74 -2.51
CA ALA A 101 3.38 -7.30 -2.38
C ALA A 101 1.89 -6.96 -2.38
N SER A 102 1.11 -7.65 -3.23
CA SER A 102 -0.36 -7.56 -3.24
C SER A 102 -0.97 -8.10 -1.94
N LEU A 103 -0.49 -9.23 -1.43
CA LEU A 103 -0.93 -9.77 -0.14
C LEU A 103 -0.61 -8.82 1.03
N LEU A 104 0.56 -8.18 1.00
CA LEU A 104 0.94 -7.16 1.98
C LEU A 104 0.01 -5.96 1.94
N ASN A 105 -0.43 -5.50 0.75
CA ASN A 105 -1.46 -4.46 0.64
C ASN A 105 -2.75 -4.83 1.37
N PHE A 106 -3.23 -6.06 1.23
CA PHE A 106 -4.39 -6.54 2.00
C PHE A 106 -4.13 -6.51 3.50
N GLY A 107 -2.96 -6.98 3.95
CA GLY A 107 -2.55 -6.94 5.35
C GLY A 107 -2.51 -5.51 5.91
N ILE A 108 -2.00 -4.55 5.14
CA ILE A 108 -1.93 -3.13 5.49
C ILE A 108 -3.33 -2.55 5.67
N LEU A 109 -4.25 -2.82 4.73
CA LEU A 109 -5.64 -2.37 4.82
C LEU A 109 -6.35 -2.96 6.04
N LEU A 110 -6.17 -4.25 6.31
CA LEU A 110 -6.72 -4.90 7.49
C LEU A 110 -6.18 -4.30 8.79
N ALA A 111 -4.87 -4.02 8.84
CA ALA A 111 -4.25 -3.36 9.99
C ALA A 111 -4.81 -1.94 10.20
N PHE A 112 -4.93 -1.14 9.15
CA PHE A 112 -5.55 0.19 9.26
C PHE A 112 -7.00 0.12 9.73
N PHE A 113 -7.79 -0.80 9.18
CA PHE A 113 -9.18 -0.98 9.57
C PHE A 113 -9.31 -1.43 11.03
N ALA A 114 -8.50 -2.38 11.47
CA ALA A 114 -8.44 -2.80 12.87
C ALA A 114 -8.07 -1.64 13.79
N GLY A 115 -7.12 -0.80 13.38
CA GLY A 115 -6.74 0.41 14.10
C GLY A 115 -7.84 1.47 14.18
N ILE A 116 -8.77 1.51 13.21
CA ILE A 116 -9.94 2.41 13.27
C ILE A 116 -10.99 1.87 14.24
N ILE A 117 -11.22 0.55 14.24
CA ILE A 117 -12.20 -0.11 15.13
C ILE A 117 -11.77 0.00 16.59
N LYS A 118 -10.49 -0.22 16.86
CA LYS A 118 -9.90 -0.14 18.19
C LYS A 118 -9.68 1.33 18.56
N LYS A 119 -10.54 1.87 19.44
CA LYS A 119 -10.45 3.26 19.94
C LYS A 119 -9.21 3.48 20.82
#